data_AF-A0A7Y4TQ22-F1
#
_entry.id   AF-A0A7Y4TQ22-F1
#
_cell.length_a   1.000
_cell.length_b   1.000
_cell.length_c   1.000
_cell.angle_alpha   90.00
_cell.angle_beta   90.00
_cell.angle_gamma   90.00
#
_symmetry.space_group_name_H-M   'P 1'
#
loop_
_entity.id
_entity.type
_entity.pdbx_description
1 polymer ?
#
loop_
_entity_poly.entity_id
_entity_poly.type
_entity_poly.pdbx_seq_one_letter_code
_entity_poly.pdbx_strand_id
1 'polypeptide(L)'
;MDVVTRSMQERGLKNPRKTAIRVPAYSYIAAVFVGSFFASLLFYLEMERFGYAVFLVSWILFPSLALTDRIVFNGKRIYRSGLLPNTWAYLTGSRFWLKLKDIEQVETRILPTLKRGGKVFFKYDTSLRGKGVEFLFSSGGKEYRTFVRRIFPEIAEEVMDAGSIEVRDYVSDPKHTKKLAKSSNIPSADVLEHAFKGSALRQRRSRLTESTAASSDVAEKAVKLRELGNQLRLSGSLLQAMESFRRAARMQPENAWLLFDFARCIQSFAGSEGSHRLERKAAAMMRLAERRAGRDGKLLVRLGESYFQAGEWDRAGIAFKKAIDSVGEQFRSIRGMAEIALRDGKLAHVVHNFSAASRLAESPAARRWSKAEAEYFSRLSNDDEYMEMELGRVNLLDTLDRWKGITLRLCLI
;
A
#
# COMPACT_ATOMS: atom_id res chain seq x y z
N MET A 1 2.98 6.76 -26.01
CA MET A 1 3.00 8.25 -26.06
C MET A 1 1.56 8.76 -26.11
N ASP A 2 0.65 8.28 -25.28
CA ASP A 2 0.43 8.52 -23.84
C ASP A 2 -0.58 9.66 -23.61
N VAL A 3 -1.85 9.30 -23.80
CA VAL A 3 -3.03 10.07 -23.36
C VAL A 3 -2.96 10.42 -21.85
N VAL A 4 -2.19 9.65 -21.08
CA VAL A 4 -1.85 9.92 -19.67
C VAL A 4 -1.10 11.25 -19.50
N THR A 5 -0.18 11.60 -20.41
CA THR A 5 0.60 12.85 -20.31
C THR A 5 -0.23 14.10 -20.60
N ARG A 6 -1.24 14.03 -21.48
CA ARG A 6 -2.11 15.18 -21.78
C ARG A 6 -3.08 15.53 -20.65
N SER A 7 -3.53 14.56 -19.85
CA SER A 7 -4.42 14.82 -18.70
C SER A 7 -3.72 15.42 -17.46
N MET A 8 -2.39 15.49 -17.48
CA MET A 8 -1.58 16.03 -16.37
C MET A 8 -1.28 17.52 -16.50
N GLN A 9 -1.30 18.08 -17.71
CA GLN A 9 -0.98 19.49 -17.95
C GLN A 9 -2.09 20.48 -17.56
N GLU A 10 -3.34 20.04 -17.39
CA GLU A 10 -4.47 20.92 -17.01
C GLU A 10 -4.66 21.12 -15.49
N ARG A 11 -3.87 20.47 -14.62
CA ARG A 11 -4.04 20.60 -13.16
C ARG A 11 -3.14 21.69 -12.59
N GLY A 12 -3.62 22.92 -12.67
CA GLY A 12 -2.97 24.13 -12.15
C GLY A 12 -2.53 24.05 -10.68
N LEU A 13 -1.30 23.61 -10.43
CA LEU A 13 -0.60 23.78 -9.16
C LEU A 13 0.50 24.82 -9.33
N LYS A 14 0.09 26.09 -9.49
CA LYS A 14 0.96 27.25 -9.27
C LYS A 14 1.21 27.41 -7.75
N ASN A 15 2.49 27.50 -7.39
CA ASN A 15 3.12 27.59 -6.06
C ASN A 15 3.37 26.28 -5.27
N PRO A 16 4.60 26.06 -4.76
CA PRO A 16 4.94 24.89 -3.94
C PRO A 16 4.41 25.06 -2.51
N ARG A 17 3.09 25.12 -2.33
CA ARG A 17 2.47 25.17 -0.99
C ARG A 17 2.90 23.95 -0.19
N LYS A 18 3.55 24.14 0.97
CA LYS A 18 3.94 23.01 1.84
C LYS A 18 2.71 22.12 2.10
N THR A 19 2.83 20.82 1.84
CA THR A 19 1.78 19.85 2.19
C THR A 19 2.20 19.15 3.47
N ALA A 20 1.26 19.00 4.40
CA ALA A 20 1.52 18.35 5.67
C ALA A 20 0.45 17.31 5.98
N ILE A 21 0.85 16.26 6.70
CA ILE A 21 -0.03 15.23 7.24
C ILE A 21 0.31 14.98 8.70
N ARG A 22 -0.70 14.70 9.53
CA ARG A 22 -0.49 14.35 10.93
C ARG A 22 0.17 12.98 11.06
N VAL A 23 1.07 12.86 12.03
CA VAL A 23 1.69 11.59 12.40
C VAL A 23 0.66 10.74 13.16
N PRO A 24 0.66 9.40 12.99
CA PRO A 24 -0.17 8.53 13.82
C PRO A 24 0.20 8.69 15.29
N ALA A 25 -0.80 8.88 16.15
CA ALA A 25 -0.57 9.19 17.58
C ALA A 25 -0.13 7.98 18.41
N TYR A 26 0.11 6.80 17.83
CA TYR A 26 0.35 5.55 18.56
C TYR A 26 1.54 5.64 19.53
N SER A 27 2.67 6.20 19.09
CA SER A 27 3.86 6.36 19.94
C SER A 27 3.62 7.33 21.11
N TYR A 28 2.85 8.40 20.86
CA TYR A 28 2.49 9.37 21.87
C TYR A 28 1.53 8.77 22.90
N ILE A 29 0.51 8.05 22.44
CA ILE A 29 -0.44 7.34 23.30
C ILE A 29 0.29 6.33 24.18
N ALA A 30 1.22 5.55 23.60
CA ALA A 30 2.05 4.63 24.36
C ALA A 30 2.87 5.36 25.44
N ALA A 31 3.46 6.51 25.13
CA ALA A 31 4.19 7.32 26.10
C ALA A 31 3.28 7.85 27.23
N VAL A 32 2.03 8.24 26.94
CA VAL A 32 1.04 8.61 27.96
C VAL A 32 0.74 7.44 28.89
N PHE A 33 0.54 6.23 28.35
CA PHE A 33 0.26 5.05 29.16
C PHE A 33 1.43 4.66 30.06
N VAL A 34 2.65 4.61 29.49
CA VAL A 34 3.88 4.31 30.25
C VAL A 34 4.10 5.37 31.33
N GLY A 35 3.94 6.65 31.00
CA GLY A 35 4.07 7.72 31.97
C GLY A 35 2.99 7.68 33.06
N SER A 36 1.75 7.29 32.73
CA SER A 36 0.68 7.09 33.71
C SER A 36 0.97 5.93 34.66
N PHE A 37 1.55 4.84 34.14
CA PHE A 37 2.00 3.71 34.96
C PHE A 37 3.08 4.14 35.97
N PHE A 38 4.11 4.86 35.51
CA PHE A 38 5.15 5.37 36.41
C PHE A 38 4.63 6.40 37.41
N ALA A 39 3.67 7.26 37.01
CA ALA A 39 3.02 8.17 37.95
C ALA A 39 2.28 7.40 39.05
N SER A 40 1.53 6.36 38.69
CA SER A 40 0.85 5.48 39.65
C SER A 40 1.83 4.77 40.59
N LEU A 41 2.96 4.29 40.06
CA LEU A 41 4.01 3.67 40.86
C LEU A 41 4.64 4.67 41.85
N LEU A 42 4.87 5.91 41.43
CA LEU A 42 5.41 6.96 42.30
C LEU A 42 4.42 7.37 43.39
N PHE A 43 3.12 7.41 43.09
CA PHE A 43 2.09 7.60 44.12
C PHE A 43 2.06 6.44 45.12
N TYR A 44 2.22 5.20 44.64
CA TYR A 44 2.31 4.02 45.50
C TYR A 44 3.54 4.06 46.42
N LEU A 45 4.66 4.60 45.95
CA LEU A 45 5.88 4.79 46.74
C LEU A 45 5.86 6.06 47.62
N GLU A 46 4.70 6.70 47.79
CA GLU A 46 4.51 7.94 48.57
C GLU A 46 5.34 9.14 48.07
N MET A 47 5.83 9.08 46.83
CA MET A 47 6.61 10.15 46.19
C MET A 47 5.68 11.13 45.44
N GLU A 48 4.75 11.75 46.16
CA GLU A 48 3.64 12.53 45.58
C GLU A 48 4.08 13.61 44.60
N ARG A 49 5.10 14.41 44.94
CA ARG A 49 5.61 15.49 44.09
C ARG A 49 6.07 14.98 42.72
N PHE A 50 6.76 13.85 42.70
CA PHE A 50 7.24 13.22 41.46
C PHE A 50 6.09 12.56 40.70
N GLY A 51 5.14 11.93 41.41
CA GLY A 51 3.93 11.38 40.81
C GLY A 51 3.12 12.44 40.05
N TYR A 52 2.86 13.59 40.67
CA TYR A 52 2.18 14.71 40.01
C TYR A 52 2.96 15.26 38.81
N ALA A 53 4.28 15.41 38.92
CA ALA A 53 5.11 15.88 37.81
C ALA A 53 5.04 14.95 36.60
N VAL A 54 5.21 13.64 36.80
CA VAL A 54 5.13 12.63 35.73
C VAL A 54 3.72 12.57 35.14
N PHE A 55 2.68 12.68 35.98
CA PHE A 55 1.29 12.71 35.51
C PHE A 55 1.01 13.91 34.60
N LEU A 56 1.41 15.12 35.01
CA LEU A 56 1.24 16.34 34.21
C LEU A 56 1.99 16.28 32.88
N VAL A 57 3.24 15.81 32.90
CA VAL A 57 4.02 15.59 31.67
C VAL A 57 3.29 14.59 30.76
N SER A 58 2.78 13.50 31.32
CA SER A 58 2.13 12.44 30.55
C SER A 58 0.84 12.89 29.90
N TRP A 59 -0.02 13.61 30.63
CA TRP A 59 -1.36 13.98 30.16
C TRP A 59 -1.47 15.34 29.49
N ILE A 60 -0.48 16.23 29.65
CA ILE A 60 -0.50 17.56 29.04
C ILE A 60 0.56 17.68 27.96
N LEU A 61 1.82 17.32 28.27
CA LEU A 61 2.93 17.52 27.34
C LEU A 61 2.87 16.55 26.15
N PHE A 62 2.70 15.24 26.36
CA PHE A 62 2.67 14.31 25.23
C PHE A 62 1.48 14.51 24.27
N PRO A 63 0.24 14.75 24.73
CA PRO A 63 -0.87 15.05 23.82
C PRO A 63 -0.68 16.36 23.04
N SER A 64 -0.15 17.41 23.69
CA SER A 64 0.13 18.69 23.00
C SER A 64 1.23 18.53 21.93
N LEU A 65 2.25 17.73 22.21
CA LEU A 65 3.29 17.37 21.23
C LEU A 65 2.72 16.51 20.09
N ALA A 66 1.81 15.59 20.37
CA ALA A 66 1.14 14.78 19.35
C ALA A 66 0.29 15.62 18.38
N LEU A 67 -0.37 16.68 18.88
CA LEU A 67 -1.20 17.59 18.07
C LEU A 67 -0.38 18.48 17.13
N THR A 68 0.87 18.76 17.50
CA THR A 68 1.77 19.63 16.73
C THR A 68 2.69 18.85 15.78
N ASP A 69 2.88 17.55 15.98
CA ASP A 69 3.72 16.74 15.10
C ASP A 69 3.05 16.47 13.74
N ARG A 70 3.77 16.83 12.68
CA ARG A 70 3.34 16.68 11.29
C ARG A 70 4.52 16.28 10.42
N ILE A 71 4.23 15.49 9.40
CA ILE A 71 5.16 15.21 8.32
C ILE A 71 4.91 16.23 7.23
N VAL A 72 5.95 16.98 6.87
CA VAL A 72 5.89 18.07 5.91
C VAL A 72 6.69 17.71 4.67
N PHE A 73 6.11 17.99 3.51
CA PHE A 73 6.78 17.89 2.22
C PHE A 73 6.91 19.28 1.58
N ASN A 74 8.14 19.65 1.25
CA ASN A 74 8.48 20.96 0.70
C ASN A 74 8.72 20.95 -0.82
N GLY A 75 8.47 19.82 -1.52
CA GLY A 75 8.75 19.65 -2.94
C GLY A 75 10.02 18.86 -3.24
N LYS A 76 10.98 18.79 -2.31
CA LYS A 76 12.23 18.02 -2.51
C LYS A 76 12.54 17.06 -1.36
N ARG A 77 12.10 17.40 -0.15
CA ARG A 77 12.42 16.70 1.09
C ARG A 77 11.16 16.51 1.93
N ILE A 78 11.14 15.39 2.65
CA ILE A 78 10.16 15.02 3.66
C ILE A 78 10.86 15.12 5.02
N TYR A 79 10.22 15.72 6.00
CA TYR A 79 10.74 15.85 7.36
C TYR A 79 9.60 15.95 8.37
N ARG A 80 9.87 15.65 9.64
CA ARG A 80 8.92 15.85 10.76
C ARG A 80 9.09 17.26 11.32
N SER A 81 7.98 17.92 11.65
CA SER A 81 7.99 19.26 12.24
C SER A 81 7.85 19.27 13.76
N GLY A 82 7.54 18.13 14.39
CA GLY A 82 7.38 18.04 15.84
C GLY A 82 8.65 18.40 16.62
N LEU A 83 8.47 18.90 17.85
CA LEU A 83 9.58 19.29 18.71
C LEU A 83 10.41 18.07 19.16
N LEU A 84 9.73 17.00 19.59
CA LEU A 84 10.37 15.73 20.01
C LEU A 84 11.25 15.08 18.93
N PRO A 85 10.78 14.82 17.70
CA PRO A 85 11.64 14.20 16.69
C PRO A 85 12.85 15.07 16.33
N ASN A 86 12.71 16.40 16.40
CA ASN A 86 13.82 17.31 16.12
C ASN A 86 14.87 17.32 17.24
N THR A 87 14.43 17.37 18.51
CA THR A 87 15.36 17.31 19.65
C THR A 87 16.04 15.95 19.74
N TRP A 88 15.30 14.86 19.51
CA TRP A 88 15.85 13.51 19.48
C TRP A 88 16.90 13.35 18.38
N ALA A 89 16.62 13.85 17.18
CA ALA A 89 17.56 13.80 16.06
C ALA A 89 18.83 14.61 16.33
N TYR A 90 18.70 15.76 16.98
CA TYR A 90 19.84 16.56 17.41
C TYR A 90 20.72 15.83 18.44
N LEU A 91 20.11 15.22 19.46
CA LEU A 91 20.82 14.50 20.53
C LEU A 91 21.52 13.23 20.03
N THR A 92 20.87 12.49 19.12
CA THR A 92 21.39 11.21 18.61
C THR A 92 22.25 11.34 17.36
N GLY A 93 22.38 12.55 16.79
CA GLY A 93 22.99 12.76 15.49
C GLY A 93 22.23 12.07 14.34
N SER A 94 21.00 11.61 14.60
CA SER A 94 20.21 10.88 13.61
C SER A 94 19.56 11.83 12.60
N ARG A 95 19.26 11.28 11.43
CA ARG A 95 18.69 12.05 10.33
C ARG A 95 17.18 12.18 10.49
N PHE A 96 16.67 13.41 10.50
CA PHE A 96 15.23 13.69 10.62
C PHE A 96 14.53 14.05 9.29
N TRP A 97 15.26 13.98 8.17
CA TRP A 97 14.78 14.36 6.84
C TRP A 97 15.23 13.39 5.75
N LEU A 98 14.39 13.22 4.73
CA LEU A 98 14.65 12.34 3.59
C LEU A 98 14.38 13.10 2.28
N LYS A 99 15.32 13.05 1.34
CA LYS A 99 15.11 13.56 -0.03
C LYS A 99 14.29 12.53 -0.81
N LEU A 100 13.46 12.97 -1.75
CA LEU A 100 12.68 12.05 -2.59
C LEU A 100 13.56 11.03 -3.32
N LYS A 101 14.69 11.48 -3.91
CA LYS A 101 15.66 10.61 -4.58
C LYS A 101 16.41 9.63 -3.67
N ASP A 102 16.27 9.80 -2.35
CA ASP A 102 16.89 8.94 -1.34
C ASP A 102 15.88 7.93 -0.76
N ILE A 103 14.62 7.94 -1.22
CA ILE A 103 13.60 6.97 -0.83
C ILE A 103 13.93 5.63 -1.48
N GLU A 104 14.08 4.61 -0.64
CA GLU A 104 14.50 3.26 -1.00
C GLU A 104 13.30 2.31 -1.10
N GLN A 105 12.27 2.54 -0.26
CA GLN A 105 11.07 1.72 -0.26
C GLN A 105 9.84 2.55 0.11
N VAL A 106 8.73 2.28 -0.58
CA VAL A 106 7.42 2.85 -0.33
C VAL A 106 6.39 1.73 -0.25
N GLU A 107 5.80 1.57 0.91
CA GLU A 107 4.77 0.57 1.16
C GLU A 107 3.46 1.25 1.54
N THR A 108 2.34 0.82 0.94
CA THR A 108 1.01 1.27 1.35
C THR A 108 0.10 0.08 1.62
N ARG A 109 -0.29 -0.08 2.88
CA ARG A 109 -1.30 -1.06 3.31
C ARG A 109 -2.68 -0.43 3.26
N ILE A 110 -3.61 -1.11 2.58
CA ILE A 110 -5.00 -0.68 2.44
C ILE A 110 -5.84 -1.54 3.38
N LEU A 111 -6.28 -0.95 4.49
CA LEU A 111 -7.04 -1.65 5.54
C LEU A 111 -8.52 -1.26 5.48
N PRO A 112 -9.46 -2.20 5.32
CA PRO A 112 -10.87 -1.92 5.53
C PRO A 112 -11.12 -1.65 7.02
N THR A 113 -11.89 -0.61 7.36
CA THR A 113 -12.20 -0.26 8.75
C THR A 113 -13.67 -0.50 9.09
N LEU A 114 -14.55 0.37 8.61
CA LEU A 114 -15.99 0.30 8.87
C LEU A 114 -16.75 0.14 7.55
N LYS A 115 -17.85 -0.62 7.58
CA LYS A 115 -18.83 -0.68 6.49
C LYS A 115 -20.10 0.04 6.92
N ARG A 116 -20.57 1.01 6.12
CA ARG A 116 -21.84 1.72 6.34
C ARG A 116 -22.57 1.95 5.02
N GLY A 117 -23.79 1.43 4.88
CA GLY A 117 -24.64 1.61 3.69
C GLY A 117 -23.96 1.18 2.39
N GLY A 118 -23.49 -0.07 2.33
CA GLY A 118 -22.79 -0.62 1.15
C GLY A 118 -21.42 0.00 0.84
N LYS A 119 -20.95 0.98 1.64
CA LYS A 119 -19.64 1.61 1.48
C LYS A 119 -18.65 1.10 2.52
N VAL A 120 -17.45 0.75 2.07
CA VAL A 120 -16.32 0.37 2.93
C VAL A 120 -15.40 1.58 3.10
N PHE A 121 -15.06 1.92 4.33
CA PHE A 121 -14.05 2.94 4.59
C PHE A 121 -12.67 2.29 4.60
N PHE A 122 -11.76 2.80 3.78
CA PHE A 122 -10.37 2.35 3.76
C PHE A 122 -9.49 3.32 4.54
N LYS A 123 -8.67 2.77 5.43
CA LYS A 123 -7.52 3.43 6.03
C LYS A 123 -6.28 3.04 5.21
N TYR A 124 -5.50 4.04 4.85
CA TYR A 124 -4.25 3.85 4.15
C TYR A 124 -3.11 4.10 5.13
N ASP A 125 -2.29 3.07 5.34
CA ASP A 125 -1.10 3.14 6.17
C ASP A 125 0.12 3.08 5.24
N THR A 126 0.79 4.21 5.07
CA THR A 126 1.94 4.36 4.18
C THR A 126 3.23 4.54 4.97
N SER A 127 4.25 3.76 4.62
CA SER A 127 5.61 3.92 5.10
C SER A 127 6.54 4.35 3.96
N LEU A 128 7.35 5.37 4.22
CA LEU A 128 8.44 5.80 3.36
C LEU A 128 9.76 5.56 4.10
N ARG A 129 10.63 4.72 3.52
CA ARG A 129 11.91 4.34 4.10
C ARG A 129 13.06 4.78 3.22
N GLY A 130 14.15 5.22 3.83
CA GLY A 130 15.41 5.43 3.14
C GLY A 130 16.49 5.99 4.05
N LYS A 131 17.75 5.57 3.83
CA LYS A 131 18.92 6.03 4.60
C LYS A 131 18.74 5.95 6.12
N GLY A 132 18.13 4.87 6.60
CA GLY A 132 17.88 4.64 8.02
C GLY A 132 16.77 5.49 8.65
N VAL A 133 15.96 6.19 7.85
CA VAL A 133 14.83 6.99 8.32
C VAL A 133 13.52 6.40 7.81
N GLU A 134 12.52 6.32 8.69
CA GLU A 134 11.16 5.89 8.36
C GLU A 134 10.12 6.98 8.68
N PHE A 135 9.29 7.29 7.68
CA PHE A 135 8.12 8.15 7.82
C PHE A 135 6.86 7.32 7.65
N LEU A 136 6.16 7.09 8.76
CA LEU A 136 4.85 6.44 8.78
C LEU A 136 3.75 7.51 8.85
N PHE A 137 2.78 7.42 7.94
CA PHE A 137 1.55 8.22 8.02
C PHE A 137 0.33 7.40 7.62
N SER A 138 -0.77 7.69 8.30
CA SER A 138 -1.99 6.90 8.24
C SER A 138 -3.21 7.81 8.12
N SER A 139 -3.96 7.77 7.02
CA SER A 139 -5.25 8.47 6.93
C SER A 139 -6.03 8.13 5.65
N GLY A 140 -7.37 8.12 5.74
CA GLY A 140 -8.28 8.09 4.59
C GLY A 140 -8.82 9.47 4.18
N GLY A 141 -8.30 10.55 4.78
CA GLY A 141 -8.82 11.91 4.68
C GLY A 141 -8.31 12.71 3.48
N LYS A 142 -8.74 13.98 3.41
CA LYS A 142 -8.32 14.94 2.36
C LYS A 142 -6.82 15.23 2.42
N GLU A 143 -6.25 15.33 3.63
CA GLU A 143 -4.82 15.60 3.85
C GLU A 143 -3.95 14.51 3.22
N TYR A 144 -4.25 13.23 3.49
CA TYR A 144 -3.57 12.08 2.89
C TYR A 144 -3.61 12.10 1.37
N ARG A 145 -4.81 12.26 0.78
CA ARG A 145 -4.95 12.32 -0.68
C ARG A 145 -4.14 13.47 -1.29
N THR A 146 -4.10 14.61 -0.62
CA THR A 146 -3.34 15.78 -1.09
C THR A 146 -1.83 15.54 -0.98
N PHE A 147 -1.39 14.92 0.11
CA PHE A 147 0.00 14.60 0.37
C PHE A 147 0.53 13.56 -0.64
N VAL A 148 -0.19 12.45 -0.81
CA VAL A 148 0.21 11.36 -1.71
C VAL A 148 0.19 11.76 -3.18
N ARG A 149 -0.83 12.50 -3.64
CA ARG A 149 -0.89 13.01 -5.03
C ARG A 149 0.28 13.89 -5.42
N ARG A 150 0.95 14.49 -4.43
CA ARG A 150 2.10 15.34 -4.67
C ARG A 150 3.42 14.57 -4.63
N ILE A 151 3.50 13.52 -3.82
CA ILE A 151 4.75 12.79 -3.58
C ILE A 151 4.89 11.59 -4.51
N PHE A 152 3.86 10.76 -4.65
CA PHE A 152 4.00 9.48 -5.35
C PHE A 152 4.33 9.61 -6.85
N PRO A 153 3.84 10.63 -7.58
CA PRO A 153 4.27 10.83 -8.98
C PRO A 153 5.76 11.15 -9.14
N GLU A 154 6.40 11.72 -8.12
CA GLU A 154 7.82 12.09 -8.14
C GLU A 154 8.74 10.94 -7.68
N ILE A 155 8.17 9.80 -7.28
CA ILE A 155 8.90 8.62 -6.81
C ILE A 155 8.93 7.58 -7.94
N ALA A 156 10.09 6.95 -8.12
CA ALA A 156 10.28 5.91 -9.13
C ALA A 156 9.37 4.69 -8.85
N GLU A 157 8.83 4.09 -9.91
CA GLU A 157 7.91 2.94 -9.77
C GLU A 157 8.56 1.71 -9.14
N GLU A 158 9.87 1.54 -9.31
CA GLU A 158 10.63 0.40 -8.78
C GLU A 158 10.70 0.35 -7.23
N VAL A 159 10.70 1.50 -6.56
CA VAL A 159 10.72 1.57 -5.09
C VAL A 159 9.32 1.50 -4.47
N MET A 160 8.26 1.51 -5.30
CA MET A 160 6.88 1.44 -4.84
C MET A 160 6.32 0.01 -4.89
N ASP A 161 5.68 -0.40 -3.81
CA ASP A 161 4.90 -1.63 -3.75
C ASP A 161 3.61 -1.54 -4.57
N ALA A 162 2.97 -2.69 -4.82
CA ALA A 162 1.74 -2.75 -5.60
C ALA A 162 0.64 -1.84 -5.03
N GLY A 163 0.49 -1.75 -3.71
CA GLY A 163 -0.50 -0.88 -3.06
C GLY A 163 -0.21 0.59 -3.30
N SER A 164 1.05 1.01 -3.18
CA SER A 164 1.44 2.41 -3.40
C SER A 164 1.23 2.87 -4.84
N ILE A 165 1.47 2.00 -5.83
CA ILE A 165 1.16 2.37 -7.22
C ILE A 165 -0.34 2.48 -7.46
N GLU A 166 -1.17 1.58 -6.91
CA GLU A 166 -2.62 1.77 -7.04
C GLU A 166 -3.07 3.09 -6.44
N VAL A 167 -2.50 3.45 -5.29
CA VAL A 167 -2.81 4.70 -4.61
C VAL A 167 -2.33 5.90 -5.44
N ARG A 168 -1.15 5.83 -6.05
CA ARG A 168 -0.63 6.85 -6.99
C ARG A 168 -1.60 7.08 -8.15
N ASP A 169 -2.03 5.99 -8.77
CA ASP A 169 -2.74 6.02 -10.05
C ASP A 169 -4.23 6.33 -9.88
N TYR A 170 -4.87 5.86 -8.80
CA TYR A 170 -6.33 5.85 -8.68
C TYR A 170 -6.90 6.59 -7.46
N VAL A 171 -6.09 7.15 -6.56
CA VAL A 171 -6.64 7.92 -5.42
C VAL A 171 -7.34 9.20 -5.89
N SER A 172 -8.66 9.14 -5.85
CA SER A 172 -9.57 10.23 -6.20
C SER A 172 -10.29 10.78 -4.96
N ASP A 173 -10.88 11.97 -5.07
CA ASP A 173 -11.74 12.47 -4.00
C ASP A 173 -13.11 11.76 -4.08
N PRO A 174 -13.63 11.15 -3.01
CA PRO A 174 -14.88 10.36 -3.08
C PRO A 174 -16.08 11.12 -3.65
N LYS A 175 -16.15 12.44 -3.46
CA LYS A 175 -17.21 13.27 -4.04
C LYS A 175 -17.08 13.35 -5.56
N HIS A 176 -15.86 13.53 -6.06
CA HIS A 176 -15.55 13.55 -7.48
C HIS A 176 -15.86 12.19 -8.14
N THR A 177 -15.42 11.09 -7.53
CA THR A 177 -15.68 9.73 -8.04
C THR A 177 -17.18 9.42 -8.11
N LYS A 178 -17.96 9.85 -7.11
CA LYS A 178 -19.42 9.72 -7.14
C LYS A 178 -20.06 10.53 -8.28
N LYS A 179 -19.58 11.74 -8.56
CA LYS A 179 -20.05 12.53 -9.71
C LYS A 179 -19.74 11.82 -11.03
N LEU A 180 -18.53 11.29 -11.18
CA LEU A 180 -18.15 10.51 -12.36
C LEU A 180 -19.02 9.25 -12.53
N ALA A 181 -19.29 8.52 -11.45
CA ALA A 181 -20.18 7.36 -11.47
C ALA A 181 -21.59 7.72 -11.96
N LYS A 182 -22.15 8.84 -11.47
CA LYS A 182 -23.44 9.36 -11.93
C LYS A 182 -23.39 9.73 -13.42
N SER A 183 -22.36 10.44 -13.87
CA SER A 183 -22.21 10.79 -15.29
C SER A 183 -22.04 9.58 -16.21
N SER A 184 -21.51 8.48 -15.68
CA SER A 184 -21.36 7.20 -16.38
C SER A 184 -22.58 6.28 -16.23
N ASN A 185 -23.70 6.80 -15.71
CA ASN A 185 -24.94 6.07 -15.45
C ASN A 185 -24.74 4.79 -14.62
N ILE A 186 -23.82 4.82 -13.65
CA ILE A 186 -23.62 3.73 -12.69
C ILE A 186 -24.62 3.93 -11.54
N PRO A 187 -25.48 2.94 -11.24
CA PRO A 187 -26.47 3.05 -10.17
C PRO A 187 -25.82 3.29 -8.79
N SER A 188 -26.61 3.79 -7.84
CA SER A 188 -26.16 3.92 -6.44
C SER A 188 -25.93 2.56 -5.81
N ALA A 189 -25.13 2.54 -4.73
CA ALA A 189 -24.85 1.31 -3.99
C ALA A 189 -26.13 0.63 -3.48
N ASP A 190 -27.12 1.41 -3.02
CA ASP A 190 -28.39 0.89 -2.48
C ASP A 190 -29.17 0.09 -3.55
N VAL A 191 -29.25 0.61 -4.77
CA VAL A 191 -29.91 -0.08 -5.90
C VAL A 191 -29.16 -1.37 -6.26
N LEU A 192 -27.83 -1.31 -6.25
CA LEU A 192 -26.99 -2.47 -6.57
C LEU A 192 -27.04 -3.53 -5.48
N GLU A 193 -27.18 -3.16 -4.22
CA GLU A 193 -27.20 -4.09 -3.10
C GLU A 193 -28.35 -5.10 -3.23
N HIS A 194 -29.54 -4.63 -3.59
CA HIS A 194 -30.68 -5.49 -3.90
C HIS A 194 -30.42 -6.39 -5.12
N ALA A 195 -29.75 -5.87 -6.16
CA ALA A 195 -29.42 -6.63 -7.36
C ALA A 195 -28.34 -7.71 -7.15
N PHE A 196 -27.42 -7.50 -6.21
CA PHE A 196 -26.37 -8.47 -5.86
C PHE A 196 -26.83 -9.50 -4.82
N LYS A 197 -27.76 -9.14 -3.92
CA LYS A 197 -28.36 -10.07 -2.93
C LYS A 197 -29.49 -10.90 -3.52
N GLY A 198 -30.28 -10.33 -4.44
CA GLY A 198 -31.28 -11.07 -5.19
C GLY A 198 -30.62 -12.01 -6.20
N SER A 199 -31.02 -13.28 -6.21
CA SER A 199 -30.62 -14.31 -7.18
C SER A 199 -31.07 -14.02 -8.64
N ALA A 200 -31.35 -12.75 -8.98
CA ALA A 200 -31.87 -12.29 -10.26
C ALA A 200 -30.78 -12.01 -11.32
N LEU A 201 -29.56 -12.54 -11.15
CA LEU A 201 -28.54 -12.55 -12.20
C LEU A 201 -28.71 -13.73 -13.19
N ARG A 202 -29.81 -14.48 -13.11
CA ARG A 202 -30.01 -15.69 -13.94
C ARG A 202 -30.38 -15.42 -15.40
N GLN A 203 -30.79 -14.22 -15.80
CA GLN A 203 -31.23 -14.00 -17.19
C GLN A 203 -31.01 -12.56 -17.65
N ARG A 204 -29.85 -12.30 -18.26
CA ARG A 204 -29.72 -11.34 -19.38
C ARG A 204 -28.41 -11.63 -20.11
N ARG A 205 -28.35 -12.81 -20.74
CA ARG A 205 -27.64 -12.99 -22.02
C ARG A 205 -28.44 -12.23 -23.08
N SER A 206 -28.49 -10.90 -23.00
CA SER A 206 -29.10 -10.10 -24.05
C SER A 206 -28.03 -9.82 -25.09
N ARG A 207 -28.19 -10.48 -26.24
CA ARG A 207 -27.69 -10.16 -27.58
C ARG A 207 -26.44 -9.30 -27.62
N LEU A 208 -25.32 -9.95 -27.88
CA LEU A 208 -24.19 -9.33 -28.57
C LEU A 208 -24.69 -8.98 -29.97
N THR A 209 -25.28 -7.80 -30.13
CA THR A 209 -25.39 -7.19 -31.45
C THR A 209 -24.00 -6.71 -31.84
N GLU A 210 -23.41 -7.44 -32.77
CA GLU A 210 -22.24 -7.01 -33.54
C GLU A 210 -22.50 -5.61 -34.08
N SER A 211 -21.76 -4.64 -33.54
CA SER A 211 -21.54 -3.36 -34.20
C SER A 211 -20.05 -3.30 -34.49
N THR A 212 -19.71 -3.74 -35.69
CA THR A 212 -18.36 -3.88 -36.24
C THR A 212 -17.81 -2.56 -36.79
N ALA A 213 -18.41 -1.40 -36.49
CA ALA A 213 -18.00 -0.11 -37.05
C ALA A 213 -17.53 0.95 -36.02
N ALA A 214 -17.45 0.63 -34.72
CA ALA A 214 -17.14 1.61 -33.65
C ALA A 214 -16.07 1.11 -32.64
N SER A 215 -15.09 0.32 -33.08
CA SER A 215 -14.17 -0.41 -32.20
C SER A 215 -13.28 0.47 -31.30
N SER A 216 -12.85 1.65 -31.76
CA SER A 216 -12.00 2.56 -30.99
C SER A 216 -12.73 3.24 -29.83
N ASP A 217 -13.93 3.78 -30.08
CA ASP A 217 -14.74 4.46 -29.05
C ASP A 217 -15.19 3.50 -27.95
N VAL A 218 -15.56 2.27 -28.33
CA VAL A 218 -15.91 1.22 -27.37
C VAL A 218 -14.70 0.85 -26.51
N ALA A 219 -13.50 0.78 -27.11
CA ALA A 219 -12.28 0.50 -26.38
C ALA A 219 -11.91 1.62 -25.41
N GLU A 220 -11.98 2.89 -25.83
CA GLU A 220 -11.71 4.04 -24.96
C GLU A 220 -12.72 4.11 -23.80
N LYS A 221 -13.99 3.86 -24.08
CA LYS A 221 -15.04 3.80 -23.06
C LYS A 221 -14.79 2.67 -22.05
N ALA A 222 -14.32 1.51 -22.50
CA ALA A 222 -13.95 0.41 -21.61
C ALA A 222 -12.78 0.79 -20.69
N VAL A 223 -11.76 1.48 -21.22
CA VAL A 223 -10.63 2.00 -20.43
C VAL A 223 -11.09 3.00 -19.38
N LYS A 224 -11.94 3.98 -19.75
CA LYS A 224 -12.51 4.96 -18.81
C LYS A 224 -13.33 4.28 -17.70
N LEU A 225 -14.12 3.25 -18.05
CA LEU A 225 -14.88 2.46 -17.07
C LEU A 225 -13.98 1.64 -16.15
N ARG A 226 -12.86 1.10 -16.66
CA ARG A 226 -11.84 0.41 -15.85
C ARG A 226 -11.23 1.37 -14.83
N GLU A 227 -10.77 2.54 -15.28
CA GLU A 227 -10.19 3.58 -14.42
C GLU A 227 -11.19 4.04 -13.34
N LEU A 228 -12.44 4.31 -13.75
CA LEU A 228 -13.51 4.65 -12.82
C LEU A 228 -13.77 3.53 -11.80
N GLY A 229 -13.72 2.26 -12.23
CA GLY A 229 -13.82 1.09 -11.36
C GLY A 229 -12.73 1.08 -10.28
N ASN A 230 -11.47 1.30 -10.67
CA ASN A 230 -10.34 1.38 -9.74
C ASN A 230 -10.47 2.55 -8.77
N GLN A 231 -10.87 3.73 -9.26
CA GLN A 231 -11.10 4.89 -8.40
C GLN A 231 -12.26 4.65 -7.41
N LEU A 232 -13.35 4.02 -7.87
CA LEU A 232 -14.49 3.68 -7.02
C LEU A 232 -14.10 2.65 -5.95
N ARG A 233 -13.28 1.66 -6.30
CA ARG A 233 -12.72 0.67 -5.38
C ARG A 233 -11.95 1.35 -4.25
N LEU A 234 -10.98 2.20 -4.56
CA LEU A 234 -10.20 2.93 -3.55
C LEU A 234 -11.07 3.95 -2.76
N SER A 235 -12.15 4.45 -3.35
CA SER A 235 -13.08 5.34 -2.63
C SER A 235 -13.99 4.61 -1.63
N GLY A 236 -14.04 3.27 -1.68
CA GLY A 236 -14.91 2.45 -0.84
C GLY A 236 -16.24 2.02 -1.45
N SER A 237 -16.57 2.51 -2.64
CA SER A 237 -17.83 2.22 -3.35
C SER A 237 -17.73 0.90 -4.14
N LEU A 238 -17.56 -0.22 -3.43
CA LEU A 238 -17.22 -1.51 -4.03
C LEU A 238 -18.27 -2.05 -5.01
N LEU A 239 -19.57 -1.95 -4.69
CA LEU A 239 -20.65 -2.39 -5.59
C LEU A 239 -20.67 -1.60 -6.91
N GLN A 240 -20.48 -0.28 -6.81
CA GLN A 240 -20.42 0.60 -7.99
C GLN A 240 -19.17 0.29 -8.83
N ALA A 241 -18.03 0.01 -8.17
CA ALA A 241 -16.81 -0.41 -8.84
C ALA A 241 -17.03 -1.71 -9.62
N MET A 242 -17.64 -2.73 -9.00
CA MET A 242 -17.97 -4.00 -9.65
C MET A 242 -18.89 -3.80 -10.86
N GLU A 243 -19.88 -2.91 -10.80
CA GLU A 243 -20.73 -2.60 -11.94
C GLU A 243 -19.96 -1.90 -13.07
N SER A 244 -19.04 -0.99 -12.73
CA SER A 244 -18.15 -0.34 -13.70
C SER A 244 -17.30 -1.38 -14.44
N PHE A 245 -16.64 -2.27 -13.69
CA PHE A 245 -15.84 -3.35 -14.26
C PHE A 245 -16.67 -4.33 -15.08
N ARG A 246 -17.87 -4.68 -14.63
CA ARG A 246 -18.78 -5.57 -15.37
C ARG A 246 -19.15 -4.97 -16.74
N ARG A 247 -19.41 -3.66 -16.80
CA ARG A 247 -19.68 -2.97 -18.06
C ARG A 247 -18.44 -2.92 -18.96
N ALA A 248 -17.27 -2.61 -18.40
CA ALA A 248 -16.01 -2.67 -19.14
C ALA A 248 -15.75 -4.09 -19.69
N ALA A 249 -15.99 -5.14 -18.90
CA ALA A 249 -15.72 -6.52 -19.28
C ALA A 249 -16.67 -7.05 -20.36
N ARG A 250 -17.86 -6.44 -20.51
CA ARG A 250 -18.75 -6.72 -21.65
C ARG A 250 -18.21 -6.12 -22.95
N MET A 251 -17.48 -5.01 -22.87
CA MET A 251 -16.88 -4.33 -24.02
C MET A 251 -15.55 -4.96 -24.42
N GLN A 252 -14.72 -5.33 -23.43
CA GLN A 252 -13.40 -5.93 -23.64
C GLN A 252 -13.24 -7.19 -22.79
N PRO A 253 -13.92 -8.30 -23.13
CA PRO A 253 -13.89 -9.52 -22.33
C PRO A 253 -12.50 -10.15 -22.26
N GLU A 254 -11.63 -9.92 -23.26
CA GLU A 254 -10.31 -10.53 -23.37
C GLU A 254 -9.17 -9.71 -22.75
N ASN A 255 -9.43 -8.47 -22.35
CA ASN A 255 -8.41 -7.59 -21.79
C ASN A 255 -7.90 -8.10 -20.43
N ALA A 256 -6.63 -8.52 -20.39
CA ALA A 256 -6.00 -9.11 -19.22
C ALA A 256 -5.87 -8.12 -18.03
N TRP A 257 -5.51 -6.86 -18.30
CA TRP A 257 -5.45 -5.82 -17.26
C TRP A 257 -6.81 -5.57 -16.62
N LEU A 258 -7.87 -5.53 -17.43
CA LEU A 258 -9.22 -5.36 -16.92
C LEU A 258 -9.63 -6.51 -16.01
N LEU A 259 -9.32 -7.76 -16.39
CA LEU A 259 -9.59 -8.92 -15.54
C LEU A 259 -8.80 -8.88 -14.24
N PHE A 260 -7.53 -8.46 -14.29
CA PHE A 260 -6.69 -8.29 -13.12
C PHE A 260 -7.28 -7.27 -12.12
N ASP A 261 -7.58 -6.06 -12.60
CA ASP A 261 -8.17 -5.00 -11.76
C ASP A 261 -9.54 -5.40 -11.21
N PHE A 262 -10.36 -6.07 -12.04
CA PHE A 262 -11.66 -6.57 -11.61
C PHE A 262 -11.52 -7.66 -10.55
N ALA A 263 -10.56 -8.57 -10.70
CA ALA A 263 -10.28 -9.60 -9.70
C ALA A 263 -9.90 -8.98 -8.34
N ARG A 264 -9.05 -7.94 -8.34
CA ARG A 264 -8.70 -7.18 -7.11
C ARG A 264 -9.91 -6.49 -6.49
N CYS A 265 -10.83 -5.97 -7.30
CA CYS A 265 -12.09 -5.43 -6.82
C CYS A 265 -12.97 -6.49 -6.16
N ILE A 266 -13.08 -7.68 -6.76
CA ILE A 266 -13.82 -8.81 -6.18
C ILE A 266 -13.16 -9.24 -4.87
N GLN A 267 -11.83 -9.28 -4.79
CA GLN A 267 -11.11 -9.62 -3.56
C GLN A 267 -11.37 -8.60 -2.45
N SER A 268 -11.33 -7.30 -2.75
CA SER A 268 -11.66 -6.24 -1.78
C SER A 268 -13.11 -6.36 -1.28
N PHE A 269 -14.05 -6.71 -2.17
CA PHE A 269 -15.44 -6.93 -1.81
C PHE A 269 -15.62 -8.21 -0.98
N ALA A 270 -14.95 -9.30 -1.37
CA ALA A 270 -14.99 -10.58 -0.68
C ALA A 270 -14.48 -10.44 0.77
N GLY A 271 -13.36 -9.74 0.98
CA GLY A 271 -12.84 -9.45 2.31
C GLY A 271 -13.77 -8.58 3.15
N SER A 272 -14.54 -7.68 2.52
CA SER A 272 -15.53 -6.86 3.23
C SER A 272 -16.84 -7.58 3.58
N GLU A 273 -17.17 -8.65 2.86
CA GLU A 273 -18.35 -9.50 3.11
C GLU A 273 -18.01 -10.79 3.87
N GLY A 274 -16.73 -11.14 4.00
CA GLY A 274 -16.28 -12.43 4.55
C GLY A 274 -16.68 -13.63 3.68
N SER A 275 -16.73 -13.47 2.35
CA SER A 275 -17.27 -14.52 1.45
C SER A 275 -16.19 -15.31 0.71
N HIS A 276 -15.91 -16.53 1.18
CA HIS A 276 -14.98 -17.45 0.52
C HIS A 276 -15.33 -17.79 -0.94
N ARG A 277 -16.63 -17.80 -1.29
CA ARG A 277 -17.05 -18.02 -2.68
C ARG A 277 -16.56 -16.90 -3.60
N LEU A 278 -16.62 -15.65 -3.13
CA LEU A 278 -16.14 -14.49 -3.88
C LEU A 278 -14.61 -14.46 -3.94
N GLU A 279 -13.92 -14.90 -2.88
CA GLU A 279 -12.46 -15.04 -2.89
C GLU A 279 -12.01 -16.05 -3.96
N ARG A 280 -12.63 -17.24 -4.00
CA ARG A 280 -12.34 -18.24 -5.05
C ARG A 280 -12.62 -17.70 -6.45
N LYS A 281 -13.67 -16.90 -6.62
CA LYS A 281 -13.99 -16.24 -7.90
C LYS A 281 -12.92 -15.21 -8.29
N ALA A 282 -12.44 -14.41 -7.34
CA ALA A 282 -11.36 -13.46 -7.56
C ALA A 282 -10.08 -14.20 -7.98
N ALA A 283 -9.70 -15.25 -7.26
CA ALA A 283 -8.53 -16.06 -7.59
C ALA A 283 -8.64 -16.67 -9.01
N ALA A 284 -9.80 -17.25 -9.35
CA ALA A 284 -10.02 -17.78 -10.71
C ALA A 284 -9.90 -16.69 -11.79
N MET A 285 -10.37 -15.48 -11.52
CA MET A 285 -10.27 -14.35 -12.44
C MET A 285 -8.82 -13.84 -12.58
N MET A 286 -8.04 -13.81 -11.50
CA MET A 286 -6.59 -13.51 -11.58
C MET A 286 -5.87 -14.53 -12.45
N ARG A 287 -6.18 -15.82 -12.30
CA ARG A 287 -5.60 -16.90 -13.13
C ARG A 287 -5.96 -16.75 -14.60
N LEU A 288 -7.18 -16.30 -14.89
CA LEU A 288 -7.59 -16.00 -16.26
C LEU A 288 -6.83 -14.79 -16.82
N ALA A 289 -6.61 -13.75 -16.01
CA ALA A 289 -5.80 -12.60 -16.38
C ALA A 289 -4.35 -13.02 -16.69
N GLU A 290 -3.75 -13.88 -15.86
CA GLU A 290 -2.41 -14.45 -16.06
C GLU A 290 -2.31 -15.19 -17.40
N ARG A 291 -3.27 -16.06 -17.73
CA ARG A 291 -3.29 -16.77 -19.01
C ARG A 291 -3.40 -15.83 -20.21
N ARG A 292 -4.10 -14.69 -20.06
CA ARG A 292 -4.33 -13.71 -21.12
C ARG A 292 -3.27 -12.61 -21.17
N ALA A 293 -2.38 -12.54 -20.19
CA ALA A 293 -1.33 -11.52 -20.15
C ALA A 293 -0.33 -11.66 -21.31
N GLY A 294 -0.20 -12.85 -21.91
CA GLY A 294 0.70 -13.08 -23.04
C GLY A 294 2.15 -12.71 -22.68
N ARG A 295 2.73 -11.75 -23.41
CA ARG A 295 4.09 -11.20 -23.19
C ARG A 295 4.09 -9.84 -22.49
N ASP A 296 3.00 -9.43 -21.87
CA ASP A 296 2.95 -8.18 -21.09
C ASP A 296 3.71 -8.36 -19.76
N GLY A 297 5.01 -8.10 -19.79
CA GLY A 297 5.88 -8.19 -18.62
C GLY A 297 5.43 -7.31 -17.46
N LYS A 298 4.86 -6.12 -17.74
CA LYS A 298 4.36 -5.23 -16.68
C LYS A 298 3.19 -5.86 -15.95
N LEU A 299 2.22 -6.43 -16.68
CA LEU A 299 1.10 -7.13 -16.06
C LEU A 299 1.55 -8.39 -15.30
N LEU A 300 2.48 -9.16 -15.86
CA LEU A 300 3.00 -10.37 -15.22
C LEU A 300 3.71 -10.05 -13.89
N VAL A 301 4.49 -8.96 -13.83
CA VAL A 301 5.07 -8.46 -12.58
C VAL A 301 3.97 -8.09 -11.57
N ARG A 302 2.91 -7.39 -12.00
CA ARG A 302 1.79 -7.03 -11.11
C ARG A 302 1.02 -8.23 -10.58
N LEU A 303 0.83 -9.24 -11.41
CA LEU A 303 0.25 -10.51 -11.01
C LEU A 303 1.14 -11.22 -9.99
N GLY A 304 2.46 -11.28 -10.24
CA GLY A 304 3.44 -11.83 -9.30
C GLY A 304 3.39 -11.15 -7.93
N GLU A 305 3.42 -9.82 -7.89
CA GLU A 305 3.30 -9.05 -6.64
C GLU A 305 1.97 -9.29 -5.94
N SER A 306 0.87 -9.40 -6.69
CA SER A 306 -0.45 -9.66 -6.12
C SER A 306 -0.59 -11.08 -5.57
N TYR A 307 -0.02 -12.08 -6.25
CA TYR A 307 0.06 -13.46 -5.74
C TYR A 307 0.92 -13.54 -4.50
N PHE A 308 2.05 -12.83 -4.47
CA PHE A 308 2.91 -12.72 -3.30
C PHE A 308 2.12 -12.13 -2.12
N GLN A 309 1.46 -10.99 -2.30
CA GLN A 309 0.62 -10.38 -1.24
C GLN A 309 -0.54 -11.28 -0.77
N ALA A 310 -1.09 -12.11 -1.65
CA ALA A 310 -2.16 -13.06 -1.34
C ALA A 310 -1.66 -14.36 -0.67
N GLY A 311 -0.34 -14.57 -0.59
CA GLY A 311 0.26 -15.80 -0.08
C GLY A 311 0.27 -16.97 -1.07
N GLU A 312 0.00 -16.73 -2.35
CA GLU A 312 0.12 -17.72 -3.43
C GLU A 312 1.55 -17.71 -4.02
N TRP A 313 2.54 -17.99 -3.19
CA TRP A 313 3.97 -17.78 -3.48
C TRP A 313 4.48 -18.58 -4.69
N ASP A 314 4.05 -19.83 -4.86
CA ASP A 314 4.47 -20.67 -5.99
C ASP A 314 4.03 -20.05 -7.32
N ARG A 315 2.80 -19.50 -7.34
CA ARG A 315 2.27 -18.79 -8.52
C ARG A 315 2.94 -17.44 -8.71
N ALA A 316 3.30 -16.75 -7.63
CA ALA A 316 4.09 -15.52 -7.72
C ALA A 316 5.41 -15.79 -8.46
N GLY A 317 6.11 -16.87 -8.11
CA GLY A 317 7.37 -17.27 -8.76
C GLY A 317 7.17 -17.60 -10.23
N ILE A 318 6.11 -18.34 -10.58
CA ILE A 318 5.75 -18.62 -11.97
C ILE A 318 5.48 -17.31 -12.75
N ALA A 319 4.74 -16.37 -12.17
CA ALA A 319 4.42 -15.10 -12.82
C ALA A 319 5.68 -14.22 -13.02
N PHE A 320 6.56 -14.13 -12.03
CA PHE A 320 7.82 -13.41 -12.16
C PHE A 320 8.75 -14.06 -13.19
N LYS A 321 8.86 -15.39 -13.19
CA LYS A 321 9.64 -16.13 -14.19
C LYS A 321 9.11 -15.88 -15.60
N LYS A 322 7.79 -15.94 -15.81
CA LYS A 322 7.17 -15.58 -17.10
C LYS A 322 7.46 -14.14 -17.51
N ALA A 323 7.49 -13.20 -16.56
CA ALA A 323 7.85 -11.81 -16.86
C ALA A 323 9.30 -11.71 -17.36
N ILE A 324 10.23 -12.42 -16.72
CA ILE A 324 11.64 -12.50 -17.12
C ILE A 324 11.78 -13.15 -18.50
N ASP A 325 11.10 -14.28 -18.73
CA ASP A 325 11.18 -15.01 -20.00
C ASP A 325 10.58 -14.22 -21.18
N SER A 326 9.63 -13.31 -20.93
CA SER A 326 8.90 -12.58 -21.98
C SER A 326 9.53 -11.24 -22.37
N VAL A 327 10.01 -10.45 -21.39
CA VAL A 327 10.52 -9.09 -21.62
C VAL A 327 11.99 -8.94 -21.18
N GLY A 328 12.55 -9.94 -20.53
CA GLY A 328 13.89 -9.91 -19.94
C GLY A 328 13.88 -9.54 -18.46
N GLU A 329 15.08 -9.52 -17.88
CA GLU A 329 15.26 -9.19 -16.46
C GLU A 329 14.88 -7.73 -16.19
N GLN A 330 13.96 -7.53 -15.25
CA GLN A 330 13.55 -6.22 -14.76
C GLN A 330 13.78 -6.16 -13.26
N PHE A 331 14.05 -4.97 -12.73
CA PHE A 331 14.30 -4.78 -11.30
C PHE A 331 13.25 -5.47 -10.42
N ARG A 332 11.96 -5.26 -10.72
CA ARG A 332 10.85 -5.77 -9.89
C ARG A 332 10.64 -7.27 -10.00
N SER A 333 10.81 -7.86 -11.19
CA SER A 333 10.68 -9.31 -11.34
C SER A 333 11.80 -10.04 -10.59
N ILE A 334 13.04 -9.54 -10.72
CA ILE A 334 14.20 -10.10 -10.02
C ILE A 334 14.11 -9.87 -8.50
N ARG A 335 13.66 -8.69 -8.06
CA ARG A 335 13.37 -8.44 -6.63
C ARG A 335 12.32 -9.43 -6.11
N GLY A 336 11.22 -9.63 -6.85
CA GLY A 336 10.20 -10.61 -6.48
C GLY A 336 10.75 -12.04 -6.38
N MET A 337 11.66 -12.43 -7.28
CA MET A 337 12.37 -13.71 -7.18
C MET A 337 13.30 -13.79 -5.96
N ALA A 338 13.92 -12.68 -5.55
CA ALA A 338 14.71 -12.61 -4.31
C ALA A 338 13.82 -12.81 -3.08
N GLU A 339 12.65 -12.15 -3.03
CA GLU A 339 11.69 -12.29 -1.93
C GLU A 339 11.15 -13.73 -1.80
N ILE A 340 10.91 -14.40 -2.93
CA ILE A 340 10.52 -15.83 -2.94
C ILE A 340 11.67 -16.72 -2.46
N ALA A 341 12.90 -16.47 -2.94
CA ALA A 341 14.07 -17.22 -2.49
C ALA A 341 14.33 -17.06 -0.99
N LEU A 342 14.07 -15.87 -0.45
CA LEU A 342 14.21 -15.56 0.98
C LEU A 342 13.22 -16.37 1.80
N ARG A 343 11.96 -16.44 1.34
CA ARG A 343 10.95 -17.29 1.97
C ARG A 343 11.34 -18.76 1.97
N ASP A 344 11.94 -19.24 0.88
CA ASP A 344 12.41 -20.62 0.76
C ASP A 344 13.69 -20.92 1.58
N GLY A 345 14.29 -19.91 2.22
CA GLY A 345 15.56 -20.05 2.95
C GLY A 345 16.78 -20.22 2.05
N LYS A 346 16.67 -19.94 0.74
CA LYS A 346 17.73 -20.14 -0.24
C LYS A 346 18.64 -18.92 -0.33
N LEU A 347 19.45 -18.68 0.71
CA LEU A 347 20.26 -17.46 0.85
C LEU A 347 21.17 -17.16 -0.37
N ALA A 348 21.81 -18.18 -0.96
CA ALA A 348 22.62 -17.98 -2.17
C ALA A 348 21.82 -17.38 -3.35
N HIS A 349 20.57 -17.81 -3.54
CA HIS A 349 19.68 -17.25 -4.56
C HIS A 349 19.22 -15.83 -4.20
N VAL A 350 19.03 -15.55 -2.90
CA VAL A 350 18.71 -14.20 -2.41
C VAL A 350 19.83 -13.22 -2.77
N VAL A 351 21.08 -13.57 -2.44
CA VAL A 351 22.26 -12.76 -2.75
C VAL A 351 22.41 -12.56 -4.26
N HIS A 352 22.25 -13.62 -5.04
CA HIS A 352 22.33 -13.56 -6.50
C HIS A 352 21.28 -12.60 -7.08
N ASN A 353 20.01 -12.77 -6.70
CA ASN A 353 18.90 -11.98 -7.22
C ASN A 353 19.00 -10.51 -6.77
N PHE A 354 19.31 -10.21 -5.51
CA PHE A 354 19.50 -8.82 -5.08
C PHE A 354 20.70 -8.15 -5.73
N SER A 355 21.79 -8.91 -5.96
CA SER A 355 22.94 -8.41 -6.72
C SER A 355 22.54 -8.07 -8.16
N ALA A 356 21.75 -8.93 -8.82
CA ALA A 356 21.21 -8.67 -10.15
C ALA A 356 20.25 -7.46 -10.15
N ALA A 357 19.33 -7.38 -9.18
CA ALA A 357 18.44 -6.23 -9.01
C ALA A 357 19.23 -4.93 -8.85
N SER A 358 20.32 -4.92 -8.09
CA SER A 358 21.16 -3.72 -7.92
C SER A 358 21.74 -3.22 -9.25
N ARG A 359 22.10 -4.12 -10.18
CA ARG A 359 22.60 -3.76 -11.51
C ARG A 359 21.49 -3.22 -12.42
N LEU A 360 20.28 -3.76 -12.28
CA LEU A 360 19.11 -3.38 -13.07
C LEU A 360 18.37 -2.14 -12.54
N ALA A 361 18.65 -1.71 -11.31
CA ALA A 361 18.00 -0.56 -10.69
C ALA A 361 18.29 0.74 -11.43
N GLU A 362 17.23 1.48 -11.79
CA GLU A 362 17.33 2.76 -12.47
C GLU A 362 17.70 3.87 -11.48
N SER A 363 17.07 3.88 -10.31
CA SER A 363 17.32 4.88 -9.28
C SER A 363 18.54 4.52 -8.43
N PRO A 364 19.34 5.54 -8.04
CA PRO A 364 20.43 5.33 -7.09
C PRO A 364 19.96 4.79 -5.73
N ALA A 365 18.70 5.04 -5.35
CA ALA A 365 18.15 4.55 -4.09
C ALA A 365 17.87 3.05 -4.14
N ALA A 366 17.12 2.59 -5.14
CA ALA A 366 16.87 1.17 -5.36
C ALA A 366 18.20 0.39 -5.47
N ARG A 367 19.19 0.93 -6.19
CA ARG A 367 20.53 0.33 -6.30
C ARG A 367 21.22 0.15 -4.96
N ARG A 368 21.24 1.21 -4.12
CA ARG A 368 21.84 1.15 -2.78
C ARG A 368 21.13 0.15 -1.90
N TRP A 369 19.80 0.15 -1.91
CA TRP A 369 19.00 -0.77 -1.12
C TRP A 369 19.26 -2.23 -1.51
N SER A 370 19.12 -2.57 -2.80
CA SER A 370 19.36 -3.95 -3.25
C SER A 370 20.81 -4.39 -3.04
N LYS A 371 21.78 -3.47 -3.15
CA LYS A 371 23.18 -3.78 -2.81
C LYS A 371 23.33 -4.07 -1.30
N ALA A 372 22.72 -3.26 -0.44
CA ALA A 372 22.75 -3.49 1.01
C ALA A 372 22.07 -4.81 1.41
N GLU A 373 20.94 -5.16 0.78
CA GLU A 373 20.30 -6.47 0.98
C GLU A 373 21.21 -7.62 0.53
N ALA A 374 21.83 -7.52 -0.64
CA ALA A 374 22.77 -8.53 -1.12
C ALA A 374 23.96 -8.71 -0.16
N GLU A 375 24.53 -7.61 0.34
CA GLU A 375 25.63 -7.64 1.31
C GLU A 375 25.18 -8.23 2.66
N TYR A 376 24.01 -7.85 3.16
CA TYR A 376 23.43 -8.39 4.39
C TYR A 376 23.24 -9.90 4.32
N PHE A 377 22.58 -10.39 3.28
CA PHE A 377 22.35 -11.83 3.10
C PHE A 377 23.63 -12.59 2.75
N SER A 378 24.61 -11.94 2.13
CA SER A 378 25.92 -12.55 1.89
C SER A 378 26.68 -12.77 3.19
N ARG A 379 26.61 -11.82 4.14
CA ARG A 379 27.19 -12.00 5.49
C ARG A 379 26.45 -13.10 6.24
N LEU A 380 25.12 -13.03 6.25
CA LEU A 380 24.27 -14.03 6.89
C LEU A 380 24.53 -15.46 6.38
N SER A 381 24.91 -15.61 5.11
CA SER A 381 25.19 -16.91 4.50
C SER A 381 26.62 -17.42 4.70
N ASN A 382 27.59 -16.54 4.95
CA ASN A 382 29.02 -16.88 4.93
C ASN A 382 29.69 -16.78 6.31
N ASP A 383 29.05 -16.12 7.27
CA ASP A 383 29.59 -15.84 8.60
C ASP A 383 28.64 -16.42 9.66
N ASP A 384 29.03 -17.57 10.22
CA ASP A 384 28.24 -18.29 11.21
C ASP A 384 28.07 -17.48 12.51
N GLU A 385 29.09 -16.71 12.92
CA GLU A 385 29.03 -15.84 14.10
C GLU A 385 28.02 -14.72 13.89
N TYR A 386 28.04 -14.09 12.70
CA TYR A 386 27.06 -13.08 12.33
C TYR A 386 25.64 -13.66 12.28
N MET A 387 25.48 -14.87 11.74
CA MET A 387 24.18 -15.56 11.72
C MET A 387 23.65 -15.84 13.12
N GLU A 388 24.48 -16.35 14.03
CA GLU A 388 24.08 -16.59 15.42
C GLU A 388 23.67 -15.29 16.12
N MET A 389 24.41 -14.20 15.90
CA MET A 389 24.07 -12.88 16.43
C MET A 389 22.71 -12.38 15.91
N GLU A 390 22.45 -12.51 14.61
CA GLU A 390 21.18 -12.12 14.00
C GLU A 390 20.01 -13.00 14.48
N LEU A 391 20.21 -14.31 14.64
CA LEU A 391 19.22 -15.20 15.23
C LEU A 391 18.93 -14.82 16.69
N GLY A 392 19.96 -14.50 17.47
CA GLY A 392 19.81 -13.99 18.84
C GLY A 392 19.01 -12.69 18.88
N ARG A 393 19.31 -11.75 17.98
CA ARG A 393 18.57 -10.49 17.83
C ARG A 393 17.11 -10.73 17.47
N VAL A 394 16.82 -11.59 16.51
CA VAL A 394 15.45 -11.92 16.09
C VAL A 394 14.68 -12.60 17.21
N ASN A 395 15.27 -13.57 17.90
CA ASN A 395 14.65 -14.22 19.06
C ASN A 395 14.35 -13.23 20.19
N LEU A 396 15.25 -12.28 20.44
CA LEU A 396 15.02 -11.20 21.41
C LEU A 396 13.84 -10.30 20.97
N LEU A 397 13.74 -9.96 19.69
CA LEU A 397 12.60 -9.18 19.18
C LEU A 397 11.27 -9.95 19.27
N ASP A 398 11.27 -11.24 18.91
CA ASP A 398 10.10 -12.10 18.98
C ASP A 398 9.61 -12.29 20.43
N THR A 399 10.54 -12.44 21.37
CA THR A 399 10.21 -12.48 22.79
C THR A 399 9.60 -11.15 23.23
N LEU A 400 10.20 -10.00 22.90
CA LEU A 400 9.61 -8.69 23.21
C LEU A 400 8.21 -8.51 22.60
N ASP A 401 7.98 -8.95 21.37
CA ASP A 401 6.67 -8.84 20.72
C ASP A 401 5.62 -9.78 21.33
N ARG A 402 6.01 -11.01 21.72
CA ARG A 402 5.12 -11.89 22.50
C ARG A 402 4.73 -11.25 23.83
N TRP A 403 5.66 -10.60 24.51
CA TRP A 403 5.40 -9.90 25.76
C TRP A 403 4.45 -8.72 25.57
N LYS A 404 4.58 -7.94 24.49
CA LYS A 404 3.59 -6.90 24.12
C LYS A 404 2.19 -7.48 23.89
N GLY A 405 2.09 -8.65 23.25
CA GLY A 405 0.81 -9.32 23.02
C GLY A 405 0.13 -9.77 24.32
N ILE A 406 0.92 -10.25 25.29
CA ILE A 406 0.44 -10.68 26.60
C ILE A 406 0.01 -9.47 27.45
N THR A 407 0.80 -8.40 27.48
CA THR A 407 0.44 -7.18 28.24
C THR A 407 -0.81 -6.51 27.69
N LEU A 408 -0.99 -6.45 26.36
CA LEU A 408 -2.21 -5.94 25.76
C LEU A 408 -3.45 -6.78 26.08
N ARG A 409 -3.31 -8.11 26.20
CA ARG A 409 -4.42 -9.00 26.63
C ARG A 409 -4.74 -8.81 28.11
N LEU A 410 -3.74 -8.66 28.96
CA LEU A 410 -3.92 -8.42 30.39
C LEU A 410 -4.51 -7.04 30.69
N CYS A 411 -4.26 -6.01 29.86
CA CYS A 411 -4.87 -4.69 30.00
C CYS A 411 -6.32 -4.59 29.46
N LEU A 412 -6.82 -5.63 28.78
CA LEU A 412 -8.20 -5.70 28.27
C LEU A 412 -9.12 -6.56 29.15
N ILE A 413 -8.57 -7.17 30.20
CA ILE A 413 -9.28 -7.81 31.32
C ILE A 413 -9.30 -6.79 32.45
#